data_AF-E6IYL4-F1
#
_entry.id   AF-E6IYL4-F1
#
_cell.length_a   1.000
_cell.length_b   1.000
_cell.length_c   1.000
_cell.angle_alpha   90.00
_cell.angle_beta   90.00
_cell.angle_gamma   90.00
#
_symmetry.space_group_name_H-M   'P 1'
#
loop_
_entity.id
_entity.type
_entity.pdbx_description
1 polymer ?
#
loop_
_entity_poly.entity_id
_entity_poly.type
_entity_poly.pdbx_seq_one_letter_code
_entity_poly.pdbx_strand_id
1 'polypeptide(L)'
;MGNGGDWKQKAGYQTTHTPTEHSAISFSPGQAGSDPTYGHVVFVEQVKSDGSILISEANAKGLGVVSYRTFDKATANQFTYVIGK
;
A
#
# COMPACT_ATOMS: atom_id res chain seq x y z
N MET A 1 -13.27 2.46 0.23
CA MET A 1 -13.22 3.37 -0.92
C MET A 1 -13.26 2.50 -2.17
N GLY A 2 -14.32 1.69 -2.35
CA GLY A 2 -14.28 0.58 -3.31
C GLY A 2 -13.28 -0.51 -2.90
N ASN A 3 -12.82 -1.25 -3.91
CA ASN A 3 -11.82 -2.31 -3.82
C ASN A 3 -10.42 -1.75 -3.54
N GLY A 4 -9.42 -2.61 -3.34
CA GLY A 4 -8.08 -2.17 -2.96
C GLY A 4 -7.44 -1.18 -3.93
N GLY A 5 -7.65 -1.37 -5.24
CA GLY A 5 -7.16 -0.47 -6.28
C GLY A 5 -7.91 0.87 -6.40
N ASP A 6 -9.08 1.00 -5.77
CA ASP A 6 -9.95 2.18 -5.90
C ASP A 6 -9.62 3.27 -4.87
N TRP A 7 -8.90 2.93 -3.79
CA TRP A 7 -8.63 3.85 -2.68
C TRP A 7 -7.86 5.10 -3.12
N LYS A 8 -6.91 4.96 -4.04
CA LYS A 8 -6.17 6.10 -4.61
C LYS A 8 -7.03 7.10 -5.39
N GLN A 9 -8.25 6.74 -5.78
CA GLN A 9 -9.19 7.60 -6.51
C GLN A 9 -10.26 8.20 -5.59
N LYS A 10 -10.21 7.95 -4.27
CA LYS A 10 -11.24 8.43 -3.37
C LYS A 10 -11.20 9.95 -3.23
N ALA A 11 -12.25 10.61 -3.72
CA ALA A 11 -12.45 12.03 -3.50
C ALA A 11 -12.40 12.40 -2.00
N GLY A 12 -11.70 13.49 -1.71
CA GLY A 12 -11.57 14.04 -0.36
C GLY A 12 -10.42 13.47 0.47
N TYR A 13 -9.60 12.57 -0.07
CA TYR A 13 -8.33 12.12 0.51
C TYR A 13 -7.15 12.71 -0.26
N GLN A 14 -6.07 13.03 0.47
CA GLN A 14 -4.81 13.40 -0.17
C GLN A 14 -4.05 12.15 -0.57
N THR A 15 -3.40 12.21 -1.73
CA THR A 15 -2.52 11.14 -2.20
C THR A 15 -1.13 11.68 -2.52
N THR A 16 -0.13 10.81 -2.42
CA THR A 16 1.26 11.12 -2.76
C THR A 16 1.97 9.89 -3.33
N HIS A 17 3.10 10.10 -3.99
CA HIS A 17 4.04 9.04 -4.40
C HIS A 17 5.29 9.00 -3.51
N THR A 18 5.39 9.90 -2.53
CA THR A 18 6.46 9.89 -1.53
C THR A 18 6.10 8.89 -0.42
N PRO A 19 6.97 7.92 -0.11
CA PRO A 19 6.79 7.04 1.04
C PRO A 19 6.45 7.81 2.31
N THR A 20 5.31 7.47 2.93
CA THR A 20 4.80 8.18 4.11
C THR A 20 4.39 7.16 5.18
N GLU A 21 4.99 7.24 6.36
CA GLU A 21 4.61 6.40 7.50
C GLU A 21 3.14 6.63 7.88
N HIS A 22 2.51 5.58 8.37
CA HIS A 22 1.12 5.57 8.82
C HIS A 22 0.10 5.98 7.75
N SER A 23 0.43 5.75 6.49
CA SER A 23 -0.48 5.89 5.35
C SER A 23 -0.90 4.53 4.81
N ALA A 24 -2.00 4.51 4.07
CA ALA A 24 -2.38 3.32 3.30
C ALA A 24 -1.74 3.38 1.91
N ILE A 25 -1.36 2.24 1.34
CA ILE A 25 -1.04 2.14 -0.09
C ILE A 25 -2.21 1.47 -0.80
N SER A 26 -2.61 2.03 -1.94
CA SER A 26 -3.63 1.46 -2.82
C SER A 26 -2.95 0.82 -4.03
N PHE A 27 -2.75 -0.49 -3.97
CA PHE A 27 -2.20 -1.26 -5.08
C PHE A 27 -3.24 -1.46 -6.16
N SER A 28 -2.91 -1.05 -7.39
CA SER A 28 -3.69 -1.42 -8.58
C SER A 28 -3.78 -2.93 -8.74
N PRO A 29 -4.77 -3.46 -9.48
CA PRO A 29 -4.82 -4.89 -9.79
C PRO A 29 -3.52 -5.38 -10.43
N GLY A 30 -2.95 -6.46 -9.88
CA GLY A 30 -1.66 -7.05 -10.27
C GLY A 30 -0.40 -6.32 -9.74
N GLN A 31 -0.50 -5.08 -9.23
CA GLN A 31 0.66 -4.36 -8.69
C GLN A 31 1.18 -5.03 -7.42
N ALA A 32 2.49 -5.27 -7.36
CA ALA A 32 3.15 -5.92 -6.22
C ALA A 32 2.55 -7.29 -5.85
N GLY A 33 1.99 -8.01 -6.83
CA GLY A 33 1.34 -9.32 -6.62
C GLY A 33 -0.04 -9.23 -5.98
N SER A 34 -0.70 -8.07 -6.07
CA SER A 34 -2.09 -7.91 -5.63
C SER A 34 -3.07 -8.72 -6.50
N ASP A 35 -4.29 -8.88 -6.00
CA ASP A 35 -5.36 -9.55 -6.73
C ASP A 35 -5.60 -8.87 -8.10
N PRO A 36 -5.69 -9.63 -9.21
CA PRO A 36 -5.79 -9.10 -10.56
C PRO A 36 -7.14 -8.43 -10.87
N THR A 37 -8.14 -8.57 -10.01
CA THR A 37 -9.44 -7.90 -10.14
C THR A 37 -9.57 -6.76 -9.15
N TYR A 38 -9.24 -7.00 -7.88
CA TYR A 38 -9.55 -6.06 -6.80
C TYR A 38 -8.39 -5.11 -6.45
N GLY A 39 -7.16 -5.43 -6.84
CA GLY A 39 -5.99 -4.80 -6.26
C GLY A 39 -5.82 -5.18 -4.79
N HIS A 40 -5.13 -4.35 -4.01
CA HIS A 40 -4.91 -4.59 -2.59
C HIS A 40 -4.65 -3.30 -1.82
N VAL A 41 -4.88 -3.31 -0.51
CA VAL A 41 -4.55 -2.19 0.38
C VAL A 41 -3.68 -2.71 1.50
N VAL A 42 -2.60 -1.98 1.76
CA VAL A 42 -1.65 -2.26 2.84
C VAL A 42 -1.41 -1.02 3.67
N PHE A 43 -0.87 -1.17 4.86
CA PHE A 43 -0.51 -0.07 5.74
C PHE A 43 1.02 0.08 5.82
N VAL A 44 1.51 1.32 5.76
CA VAL A 44 2.94 1.62 5.91
C VAL A 44 3.27 1.74 7.39
N GLU A 45 3.92 0.70 7.92
CA GLU A 45 4.37 0.66 9.30
C GLU A 45 5.61 1.54 9.52
N GLN A 46 6.52 1.58 8.54
CA GLN A 46 7.78 2.32 8.65
C GLN A 46 8.32 2.74 7.29
N VAL A 47 8.89 3.94 7.22
CA VAL A 47 9.75 4.41 6.12
C VAL A 47 11.17 4.49 6.66
N LYS A 48 12.04 3.58 6.21
CA LYS A 48 13.41 3.46 6.73
C LYS A 48 14.31 4.54 6.16
N SER A 49 15.47 4.75 6.79
CA SER A 49 16.45 5.76 6.39
C SER A 49 17.01 5.55 4.97
N ASP A 50 17.04 4.31 4.48
CA ASP A 50 17.45 3.98 3.10
C ASP A 50 16.33 4.23 2.06
N GLY A 51 15.14 4.62 2.52
CA GLY A 51 13.95 4.84 1.71
C GLY A 51 13.13 3.58 1.41
N SER A 52 13.54 2.42 1.91
CA SER A 52 12.69 1.22 1.89
C SER A 52 11.51 1.38 2.86
N ILE A 53 10.43 0.64 2.60
CA ILE A 53 9.24 0.67 3.46
C ILE A 53 8.96 -0.70 4.04
N LEU A 54 8.55 -0.75 5.32
CA LEU A 54 7.90 -1.91 5.92
C LEU A 54 6.39 -1.71 5.82
N ILE A 55 5.68 -2.71 5.30
CA ILE A 55 4.22 -2.71 5.28
C ILE A 55 3.66 -3.87 6.09
N SER A 56 2.44 -3.69 6.57
CA SER A 56 1.58 -4.76 7.07
C SER A 56 0.35 -4.92 6.18
N GLU A 57 -0.08 -6.17 5.99
CA GLU A 57 -1.21 -6.50 5.15
C GLU A 57 -1.89 -7.78 5.63
N ALA A 58 -3.19 -7.90 5.37
CA ALA A 58 -3.97 -9.08 5.71
C ALA A 58 -4.30 -9.89 4.46
N ASN A 59 -4.49 -11.20 4.62
CA ASN A 59 -4.95 -12.13 3.59
C ASN A 59 -3.96 -12.40 2.43
N ALA A 60 -2.83 -11.72 2.34
CA ALA A 60 -1.81 -11.97 1.32
C ALA A 60 -1.09 -13.31 1.48
N LYS A 61 -0.99 -13.83 2.71
CA LYS A 61 -0.36 -15.13 3.04
C LYS A 61 -1.35 -16.22 3.46
N GLY A 62 -2.65 -15.94 3.42
CA GLY A 62 -3.71 -16.86 3.83
C GLY A 62 -4.87 -16.15 4.52
N LEU A 63 -6.04 -16.77 4.49
CA LEU A 63 -7.27 -16.20 5.06
C LEU A 63 -7.09 -15.84 6.55
N GLY A 64 -7.29 -14.57 6.90
CA GLY A 64 -7.18 -14.07 8.27
C GLY A 64 -5.75 -13.92 8.80
N VAL A 65 -4.74 -14.12 7.95
CA VAL A 65 -3.33 -13.97 8.33
C VAL A 65 -2.88 -12.54 8.07
N VAL A 66 -2.36 -11.89 9.11
CA VAL A 66 -1.58 -10.65 8.98
C VAL A 66 -0.14 -11.02 8.67
N SER A 67 0.44 -10.36 7.68
CA SER A 67 1.81 -10.55 7.25
C SER A 67 2.49 -9.22 6.99
N TYR A 68 3.82 -9.24 6.98
CA TYR A 68 4.66 -8.07 6.74
C TYR A 68 5.61 -8.36 5.59
N ARG A 69 5.93 -7.33 4.80
CA ARG A 69 7.04 -7.39 3.83
C ARG A 69 7.66 -6.02 3.64
N THR A 70 8.90 -6.02 3.14
CA THR A 70 9.65 -4.80 2.83
C THR A 70 9.71 -4.60 1.31
N PHE A 71 9.54 -3.35 0.87
CA PHE A 71 9.84 -2.94 -0.51
C PHE A 71 11.04 -2.00 -0.50
N ASP A 72 11.94 -2.16 -1.47
CA ASP A 72 13.05 -1.23 -1.64
C ASP A 72 12.55 0.17 -2.05
N LYS A 73 13.44 1.17 -1.95
CA LYS A 73 13.12 2.56 -2.28
C LYS A 73 12.61 2.74 -3.72
N ALA A 74 13.22 2.05 -4.68
CA ALA A 74 12.88 2.21 -6.09
C ALA A 74 11.46 1.71 -6.38
N THR A 75 11.06 0.62 -5.73
CA THR A 75 9.72 0.03 -5.81
C THR A 75 8.73 0.86 -5.01
N ALA A 76 9.08 1.29 -3.80
CA ALA A 76 8.24 2.10 -2.93
C ALA A 76 7.81 3.42 -3.59
N ASN A 77 8.69 4.06 -4.35
CA ASN A 77 8.40 5.30 -5.07
C ASN A 77 7.41 5.14 -6.25
N GLN A 78 7.05 3.91 -6.63
CA GLN A 78 6.06 3.64 -7.69
C GLN A 78 4.64 3.51 -7.14
N PHE A 79 4.48 3.54 -5.82
CA PHE A 79 3.19 3.32 -5.18
C PHE A 79 2.42 4.62 -4.96
N THR A 80 1.10 4.51 -4.81
CA THR A 80 0.25 5.63 -4.41
C THR A 80 -0.16 5.47 -2.96
N TYR A 81 0.30 6.40 -2.13
CA TYR A 81 0.00 6.50 -0.71
C TYR A 81 -1.25 7.38 -0.53
N VAL A 82 -2.19 6.92 0.30
CA VAL A 82 -3.44 7.61 0.66
C VAL A 82 -3.31 8.04 2.12
N ILE A 83 -3.36 9.35 2.35
CA ILE A 83 -3.09 9.94 3.67
C ILE A 83 -4.37 9.98 4.50
N GLY A 84 -4.32 9.43 5.71
CA GLY A 84 -5.41 9.46 6.69
C GLY A 84 -5.73 10.87 7.17
N LYS A 85 -6.91 11.06 7.77
CA LYS A 85 -7.35 12.33 8.37
C LYS A 85 -7.36 12.24 9.89
#